data_AF-A0A8S2QLM1-F1
#
_entry.id   AF-A0A8S2QLM1-F1
#
_cell.length_a   1.000
_cell.length_b   1.000
_cell.length_c   1.000
_cell.angle_alpha   90.00
_cell.angle_beta   90.00
_cell.angle_gamma   90.00
#
_symmetry.space_group_name_H-M   'P 1'
#
loop_
_entity.id
_entity.type
_entity.pdbx_description
1 polymer ?
#
loop_
_entity_poly.entity_id
_entity_poly.type
_entity_poly.pdbx_seq_one_letter_code
_entity_poly.pdbx_strand_id
1 'polypeptide(L)'
;MVLLIDNHVYSKQCSLDDLAQHRDLINSSRDFASSQEFKQSKEEISKTIYVYQREFAVIANNDPHGFHLVGSDNATTCHILVLDNHSAVALAHLDGAETQQSIEEMIKELKNYAPHNTEYDVYLAGRYYQ
;
A
#
# COMPACT_ATOMS: atom_id res chain seq x y z
N MET A 1 -14.89 -7.92 -2.16
CA MET A 1 -13.96 -6.94 -2.74
C MET A 1 -13.51 -7.48 -4.09
N VAL A 2 -13.37 -6.62 -5.08
CA VAL A 2 -12.80 -6.96 -6.39
C VAL A 2 -11.66 -6.01 -6.66
N LEU A 3 -10.65 -6.44 -7.41
CA LEU A 3 -9.59 -5.56 -7.90
C LEU A 3 -10.03 -5.01 -9.26
N LEU A 4 -9.87 -3.70 -9.47
CA LEU A 4 -10.16 -3.02 -10.72
C LEU A 4 -8.85 -2.49 -11.30
N ILE A 5 -8.55 -2.82 -12.56
CA ILE A 5 -7.40 -2.27 -13.29
C ILE A 5 -7.88 -1.91 -14.69
N ASP A 6 -7.74 -0.64 -15.09
CA ASP A 6 -8.25 -0.13 -16.38
C ASP A 6 -9.70 -0.56 -16.66
N ASN A 7 -10.59 -0.45 -15.65
CA ASN A 7 -11.98 -0.91 -15.67
C ASN A 7 -12.20 -2.43 -15.87
N HIS A 8 -11.14 -3.24 -15.83
CA HIS A 8 -11.24 -4.69 -15.84
C HIS A 8 -11.39 -5.23 -14.41
N VAL A 9 -12.38 -6.10 -14.22
CA VAL A 9 -12.73 -6.67 -12.91
C VAL A 9 -11.98 -7.99 -12.69
N TYR A 10 -11.11 -8.00 -11.69
CA TYR A 10 -10.46 -9.20 -11.17
C TYR A 10 -11.14 -9.64 -9.87
N SER A 11 -12.03 -10.63 -9.98
CA SER A 11 -12.77 -11.21 -8.85
C SER A 11 -12.17 -12.54 -8.34
N LYS A 12 -11.12 -13.02 -9.00
CA LYS A 12 -10.36 -14.23 -8.66
C LYS A 12 -8.86 -13.90 -8.71
N GLN A 13 -8.04 -14.87 -8.32
CA GLN A 13 -6.59 -14.79 -8.49
C GLN A 13 -6.23 -14.44 -9.95
N CYS A 14 -5.32 -13.48 -10.12
CA CYS A 14 -4.70 -13.14 -11.39
C CYS A 14 -3.19 -13.47 -11.33
N SER A 15 -2.61 -13.69 -12.50
CA SER A 15 -1.18 -13.90 -12.70
C SER A 15 -0.48 -12.58 -13.02
N LEU A 16 0.86 -12.55 -12.91
CA LEU A 16 1.63 -11.40 -13.37
C LEU A 16 1.48 -11.16 -14.88
N ASP A 17 1.24 -12.20 -15.68
CA ASP A 17 1.00 -12.08 -17.12
C ASP A 17 -0.34 -11.38 -17.42
N ASP A 18 -1.35 -11.59 -16.58
CA ASP A 18 -2.62 -10.87 -16.65
C ASP A 18 -2.40 -9.38 -16.33
N LEU A 19 -1.63 -9.09 -15.28
CA LEU A 19 -1.30 -7.72 -14.88
C LEU A 19 -0.44 -7.01 -15.92
N ALA A 20 0.43 -7.74 -16.63
CA ALA A 20 1.32 -7.20 -17.66
C ALA A 20 0.59 -6.69 -18.92
N GLN A 21 -0.71 -6.99 -19.07
CA GLN A 21 -1.53 -6.43 -20.15
C GLN A 21 -1.87 -4.94 -19.93
N HIS A 22 -1.71 -4.43 -18.71
CA HIS A 22 -2.05 -3.06 -18.34
C HIS A 22 -0.84 -2.13 -18.50
N ARG A 23 -0.85 -1.33 -19.57
CA ARG A 23 0.28 -0.44 -19.90
C ARG A 23 0.56 0.58 -18.82
N ASP A 24 -0.48 1.13 -18.20
CA ASP A 24 -0.33 2.15 -17.17
C ASP A 24 0.31 1.57 -15.91
N LEU A 25 -0.08 0.36 -15.51
CA LEU A 25 0.57 -0.38 -14.41
C LEU A 25 2.06 -0.64 -14.70
N ILE A 26 2.40 -1.02 -15.93
CA ILE A 26 3.81 -1.26 -16.33
C ILE A 26 4.62 0.04 -16.33
N ASN A 27 4.04 1.14 -16.81
CA ASN A 27 4.70 2.45 -16.81
C ASN A 27 4.93 2.93 -15.37
N SER A 28 3.90 2.91 -14.52
CA SER A 28 4.03 3.29 -13.11
C SER A 28 5.04 2.42 -12.35
N SER A 29 5.09 1.12 -12.64
CA SER A 29 6.10 0.22 -12.05
C SER A 29 7.53 0.59 -12.45
N ARG A 30 7.76 0.95 -13.72
CA ARG A 30 9.08 1.40 -14.21
C ARG A 30 9.46 2.75 -13.61
N ASP A 31 8.53 3.69 -13.57
CA ASP A 31 8.76 5.02 -13.01
C ASP A 31 9.14 4.90 -11.52
N PHE A 32 8.38 4.11 -10.75
CA PHE A 32 8.70 3.81 -9.36
C PHE A 32 10.07 3.13 -9.20
N ALA A 33 10.37 2.10 -9.99
CA ALA A 33 11.65 1.40 -9.94
C ALA A 33 12.86 2.27 -10.33
N SER A 34 12.65 3.28 -11.18
CA SER A 34 13.67 4.24 -11.59
C SER A 34 13.81 5.45 -10.66
N SER A 35 12.88 5.59 -9.69
CA SER A 35 12.88 6.72 -8.76
C SER A 35 14.11 6.68 -7.86
N GLN A 36 14.64 7.85 -7.51
CA GLN A 36 15.77 7.95 -6.61
C GLN A 36 15.30 7.70 -5.17
N GLU A 37 16.03 6.87 -4.44
CA GLU A 37 15.85 6.75 -2.99
C GLU A 37 15.96 8.11 -2.31
N PHE A 38 14.91 8.49 -1.60
CA PHE A 38 14.85 9.73 -0.87
C PHE A 38 15.15 9.50 0.62
N LYS A 39 16.19 10.17 1.12
CA LYS A 39 16.47 10.19 2.56
C LYS A 39 15.65 11.28 3.22
N GLN A 40 14.75 10.88 4.11
CA GLN A 40 13.91 11.80 4.86
C GLN A 40 14.76 12.72 5.75
N SER A 41 14.34 13.98 5.87
CA SER A 41 14.93 14.93 6.81
C SER A 41 14.57 14.56 8.26
N LYS A 42 15.28 15.11 9.25
CA LYS A 42 14.94 14.89 10.67
C LYS A 42 13.53 15.37 11.03
N GLU A 43 13.07 16.43 10.38
CA GLU A 43 11.74 16.99 10.60
C GLU A 43 10.66 16.02 10.07
N GLU A 44 10.84 15.51 8.85
CA GLU A 44 9.94 14.54 8.22
C GLU A 44 9.87 13.23 9.02
N ILE A 45 11.01 12.75 9.52
CA ILE A 45 11.07 11.55 10.36
C ILE A 45 10.19 11.72 11.61
N SER A 46 10.16 12.91 12.21
CA SER A 46 9.33 13.17 13.40
C SER A 46 7.82 13.12 13.12
N LYS A 47 7.43 13.18 11.84
CA LYS A 47 6.04 13.13 11.34
C LYS A 47 5.72 11.86 10.54
N THR A 48 6.62 10.87 10.58
CA THR A 48 6.49 9.60 9.89
C THR A 48 6.15 8.47 10.86
N ILE A 49 5.16 7.65 10.51
CA ILE A 49 4.94 6.36 11.16
C ILE A 49 5.73 5.30 10.38
N TYR A 50 6.72 4.70 11.04
CA TYR A 50 7.46 3.57 10.50
C TYR A 50 6.77 2.27 10.89
N VAL A 51 6.46 1.43 9.91
CA VAL A 51 5.74 0.16 10.08
C VAL A 51 6.73 -1.00 9.96
N TYR A 52 6.84 -1.84 10.99
CA TYR A 52 7.68 -3.03 10.92
C TYR A 52 6.98 -4.20 10.21
N GLN A 53 7.77 -5.22 9.89
CA GLN A 53 7.26 -6.48 9.34
C GLN A 53 6.16 -7.08 10.24
N ARG A 54 5.05 -7.52 9.63
CA ARG A 54 3.83 -8.02 10.29
C ARG A 54 3.02 -6.95 11.04
N GLU A 55 3.29 -5.69 10.79
CA GLU A 55 2.47 -4.57 11.29
C GLU A 55 1.74 -3.89 10.13
N PHE A 56 0.69 -3.14 10.51
CA PHE A 56 0.07 -2.15 9.65
C PHE A 56 -0.18 -0.86 10.43
N ALA A 57 -0.27 0.26 9.72
CA ALA A 57 -0.69 1.54 10.28
C ALA A 57 -1.71 2.21 9.35
N VAL A 58 -2.57 3.04 9.92
CA VAL A 58 -3.52 3.89 9.19
C VAL A 58 -3.33 5.33 9.64
N ILE A 59 -3.20 6.25 8.70
CA ILE A 59 -3.09 7.69 8.95
C ILE A 59 -4.24 8.38 8.24
N ALA A 60 -5.04 9.13 8.99
CA ALA A 60 -6.04 10.02 8.42
C ALA A 60 -5.38 11.28 7.85
N ASN A 61 -5.89 11.79 6.73
CA ASN A 61 -5.36 13.01 6.10
C ASN A 61 -5.47 14.25 6.99
N ASN A 62 -6.32 14.21 8.02
CA ASN A 62 -6.51 15.25 9.02
C ASN A 62 -6.01 14.82 10.42
N ASP A 63 -4.98 13.98 10.50
CA ASP A 63 -4.41 13.53 11.78
C ASP A 63 -4.10 14.72 12.71
N PRO A 64 -4.67 14.74 13.93
CA PRO A 64 -4.55 15.89 14.85
C PRO A 64 -3.15 16.05 15.44
N HIS A 65 -2.28 15.05 15.31
CA HIS A 65 -0.90 15.07 15.80
C HIS A 65 0.11 15.47 14.70
N GLY A 66 -0.38 15.67 13.47
CA GLY A 66 0.38 16.11 12.32
C GLY A 66 1.20 15.01 11.65
N PHE A 67 0.90 13.73 11.92
CA PHE A 67 1.47 12.63 11.14
C PHE A 67 0.89 12.67 9.73
N HIS A 68 1.76 12.60 8.73
CA HIS A 68 1.35 12.69 7.33
C HIS A 68 2.19 11.80 6.40
N LEU A 69 3.10 11.00 6.97
CA LEU A 69 3.90 10.03 6.26
C LEU A 69 3.78 8.67 6.94
N VAL A 70 3.64 7.62 6.13
CA VAL A 70 3.75 6.23 6.57
C VAL A 70 4.76 5.54 5.68
N GLY A 71 5.64 4.73 6.27
CA GLY A 71 6.70 4.07 5.53
C GLY A 71 7.11 2.75 6.14
N SER A 72 7.75 1.92 5.33
CA SER A 72 8.41 0.69 5.75
C SER A 72 9.62 0.46 4.86
N ASP A 73 10.52 -0.43 5.28
CA ASP A 73 11.76 -0.75 4.57
C ASP A 73 12.10 -2.24 4.76
N ASN A 74 13.15 -2.73 4.09
CA ASN A 74 13.68 -4.09 4.18
C ASN A 74 12.74 -5.19 3.67
N ALA A 75 11.88 -4.87 2.69
CA ALA A 75 10.98 -5.82 2.04
C ALA A 75 11.70 -6.72 1.01
N THR A 76 12.69 -7.49 1.44
CA THR A 76 13.51 -8.36 0.56
C THR A 76 12.67 -9.45 -0.10
N THR A 77 12.00 -10.28 0.70
CA THR A 77 11.01 -11.29 0.28
C THR A 77 9.57 -10.90 0.62
N CYS A 78 9.41 -9.86 1.42
CA CYS A 78 8.12 -9.33 1.85
C CYS A 78 7.51 -8.41 0.78
N HIS A 79 6.26 -8.02 1.00
CA HIS A 79 5.55 -7.03 0.19
C HIS A 79 5.03 -5.92 1.09
N ILE A 80 5.17 -4.68 0.63
CA ILE A 80 4.55 -3.50 1.21
C ILE A 80 3.26 -3.24 0.43
N LEU A 81 2.12 -3.32 1.12
CA LEU A 81 0.80 -3.02 0.59
C LEU A 81 0.37 -1.65 1.11
N VAL A 82 -0.07 -0.77 0.21
CA VAL A 82 -0.68 0.52 0.55
C VAL A 82 -2.11 0.55 0.04
N LEU A 83 -3.05 1.00 0.88
CA LEU A 83 -4.43 1.28 0.52
C LEU A 83 -4.73 2.74 0.82
N ASP A 84 -5.28 3.46 -0.15
CA ASP A 84 -5.69 4.86 -0.01
C ASP A 84 -7.17 5.00 -0.36
N ASN A 85 -7.97 5.59 0.52
CA ASN A 85 -9.38 5.90 0.28
C ASN A 85 -9.65 7.41 0.14
N HIS A 86 -8.59 8.19 -0.09
CA HIS A 86 -8.53 9.65 -0.17
C HIS A 86 -8.86 10.41 1.12
N SER A 87 -9.32 9.73 2.17
CA SER A 87 -9.50 10.29 3.51
C SER A 87 -8.43 9.81 4.49
N ALA A 88 -7.88 8.62 4.26
CA ALA A 88 -6.85 7.99 5.05
C ALA A 88 -6.03 7.02 4.18
N VAL A 89 -4.76 6.90 4.54
CA VAL A 89 -3.81 5.97 3.91
C VAL A 89 -3.43 4.89 4.92
N ALA A 90 -3.46 3.63 4.50
CA ALA A 90 -2.94 2.52 5.27
C ALA A 90 -1.73 1.89 4.58
N LEU A 91 -0.78 1.42 5.37
CA LEU A 91 0.37 0.65 4.90
C LEU A 91 0.53 -0.60 5.76
N ALA A 92 0.73 -1.75 5.13
CA ALA A 92 1.05 -3.02 5.78
C ALA A 92 2.34 -3.62 5.21
N HIS A 93 3.19 -4.17 6.08
CA HIS A 93 4.37 -4.93 5.68
C HIS A 93 4.09 -6.43 5.83
N LEU A 94 3.82 -7.09 4.71
CA LEU A 94 3.37 -8.48 4.62
C LEU A 94 4.52 -9.42 4.29
N ASP A 95 4.79 -10.39 5.17
CA ASP A 95 5.82 -11.42 4.97
C ASP A 95 5.29 -12.75 4.43
N GLY A 96 3.97 -12.82 4.17
CA GLY A 96 3.26 -14.01 3.72
C GLY A 96 2.52 -14.74 4.85
N ALA A 97 2.87 -14.51 6.12
CA ALA A 97 2.10 -15.02 7.25
C ALA A 97 0.85 -14.15 7.47
N GLU A 98 -0.28 -14.78 7.80
CA GLU A 98 -1.51 -14.10 8.24
C GLU A 98 -2.05 -13.03 7.26
N THR A 99 -1.63 -13.08 5.99
CA THR A 99 -1.90 -12.06 4.96
C THR A 99 -3.38 -11.67 4.87
N GLN A 100 -4.27 -12.67 4.86
CA GLN A 100 -5.72 -12.42 4.79
C GLN A 100 -6.21 -11.63 6.01
N GLN A 101 -5.83 -12.05 7.22
CA GLN A 101 -6.24 -11.39 8.46
C GLN A 101 -5.71 -9.95 8.51
N SER A 102 -4.43 -9.73 8.19
CA SER A 102 -3.84 -8.40 8.17
C SER A 102 -4.55 -7.44 7.21
N ILE A 103 -4.92 -7.92 6.01
CA ILE A 103 -5.66 -7.12 5.03
C ILE A 103 -7.09 -6.83 5.52
N GLU A 104 -7.78 -7.83 6.10
CA GLU A 104 -9.14 -7.65 6.63
C GLU A 104 -9.19 -6.64 7.78
N GLU A 105 -8.23 -6.72 8.71
CA GLU A 105 -8.09 -5.78 9.83
C GLU A 105 -7.75 -4.37 9.35
N MET A 106 -6.81 -4.24 8.41
CA MET A 106 -6.44 -2.96 7.81
C MET A 106 -7.62 -2.29 7.09
N ILE A 107 -8.37 -3.04 6.27
CA ILE A 107 -9.58 -2.54 5.59
C ILE A 107 -10.66 -2.15 6.61
N LYS A 108 -10.84 -2.95 7.67
CA LYS A 108 -11.80 -2.66 8.73
C LYS A 108 -11.48 -1.33 9.40
N GLU A 109 -10.21 -1.05 9.66
CA GLU A 109 -9.79 0.23 10.24
C GLU A 109 -9.99 1.39 9.25
N LEU A 110 -9.60 1.23 7.99
CA LEU A 110 -9.78 2.27 6.97
C LEU A 110 -11.24 2.70 6.77
N LYS A 111 -12.20 1.79 6.96
CA LYS A 111 -13.64 2.09 6.86
C LYS A 111 -14.13 3.11 7.90
N ASN A 112 -13.38 3.36 8.96
CA ASN A 112 -13.72 4.40 9.93
C ASN A 112 -13.56 5.81 9.35
N TYR A 113 -12.81 5.96 8.26
CA TYR A 113 -12.43 7.26 7.68
C TYR A 113 -13.16 7.58 6.37
N ALA A 114 -13.98 6.67 5.84
CA ALA A 114 -14.66 6.87 4.57
C ALA A 114 -16.05 6.19 4.52
N PRO A 115 -16.98 6.63 3.65
CA PRO A 115 -18.27 5.99 3.45
C PRO A 115 -18.16 4.51 3.05
N HIS A 116 -19.23 3.73 3.28
CA HIS A 116 -19.27 2.28 3.07
C HIS A 116 -18.98 1.78 1.65
N ASN A 117 -19.09 2.63 0.62
CA ASN A 117 -18.90 2.29 -0.80
C ASN A 117 -17.71 3.04 -1.43
N THR A 118 -16.73 3.42 -0.63
CA THR A 118 -15.54 4.12 -1.13
C THR A 118 -14.67 3.16 -1.93
N GLU A 119 -14.20 3.60 -3.09
CA GLU A 119 -13.17 2.92 -3.86
C GLU A 119 -11.80 3.19 -3.24
N TYR A 120 -10.90 2.20 -3.33
CA TYR A 120 -9.58 2.30 -2.74
C TYR A 120 -8.56 2.19 -3.86
N ASP A 121 -7.60 3.11 -3.88
CA ASP A 121 -6.37 2.93 -4.65
C ASP A 121 -5.48 1.92 -3.91
N VAL A 122 -4.88 1.00 -4.67
CA VAL A 122 -4.07 -0.10 -4.14
C VAL A 122 -2.69 -0.06 -4.76
N TYR A 123 -1.66 -0.07 -3.92
CA TYR A 123 -0.27 -0.14 -4.36
C TYR A 123 0.41 -1.34 -3.69
N LEU A 124 1.17 -2.10 -4.46
CA LEU A 124 1.91 -3.26 -3.97
C LEU A 124 3.34 -3.20 -4.50
N ALA A 125 4.31 -3.13 -3.59
CA ALA A 125 5.73 -3.09 -3.91
C ALA A 125 6.52 -4.06 -3.03
N GLY A 126 7.69 -4.48 -3.46
CA GLY A 126 8.55 -5.42 -2.73
C GLY A 126 8.92 -6.63 -3.58
N ARG A 127 9.49 -7.64 -2.92
CA ARG A 127 10.03 -8.87 -3.52
C ARG A 127 11.09 -8.61 -4.59
N TYR A 128 12.35 -8.89 -4.23
CA TYR A 128 13.46 -8.94 -5.17
C TYR A 128 13.89 -10.39 -5.41
N TYR A 129 14.08 -10.77 -6.67
CA TYR A 129 14.78 -12.01 -7.04
C TYR A 129 16.21 -11.64 -7.44
N GLN A 130 17.20 -12.15 -6.69
CA GLN A 130 18.60 -12.18 -7.15
C GLN A 130 18.77 -13.23 -8.24
#